data_AF-A0A9X4QNU9-F1
#
_entry.id   AF-A0A9X4QNU9-F1
#
_cell.length_a   1.000
_cell.length_b   1.000
_cell.length_c   1.000
_cell.angle_alpha   90.00
_cell.angle_beta   90.00
_cell.angle_gamma   90.00
#
_symmetry.space_group_name_H-M   'P 1'
#
loop_
_entity.id
_entity.type
_entity.pdbx_description
1 polymer ?
#
loop_
_entity_poly.entity_id
_entity_poly.type
_entity_poly.pdbx_seq_one_letter_code
_entity_poly.pdbx_strand_id
1 'polypeptide(L)'
;MSGLLESASEDEDIDDDLPSGRSASESQQSPVLAWTKHLLDTYGMVNRELVSKVSPYPWDVLQGVLRQLEDWGLVTRGAFIRGLEALQFATPAFRDAVKRPAGSGDGQLAVLSAADPANPFGLIAEWPSGGQGISFARKPGNFLLLDGEKWRYWVENNGKRVYSLEADAGDLKARGEADRLQAAFQTIIRRQKLVKLKMDEWNGKAAAETEAGRALISHGAEKQMRSLVLWLKT
;
A
#
# COMPACT_ATOMS: atom_id res chain seq x y z
N MET A 1 7.07 -73.73 -56.35
CA MET A 1 7.51 -72.57 -57.14
C MET A 1 6.90 -71.34 -56.49
N SER A 2 7.76 -70.45 -56.00
CA SER A 2 7.40 -69.23 -55.30
C SER A 2 6.71 -68.26 -56.25
N GLY A 3 5.51 -67.81 -55.90
CA GLY A 3 4.86 -66.64 -56.47
C GLY A 3 4.48 -65.72 -55.32
N LEU A 4 5.12 -64.55 -55.23
CA LEU A 4 4.70 -63.50 -54.32
C LEU A 4 4.20 -62.33 -55.17
N LEU A 5 2.94 -61.99 -54.93
CA LEU A 5 2.09 -61.10 -55.70
C LEU A 5 2.31 -59.64 -55.29
N GLU A 6 2.47 -58.81 -56.31
CA GLU A 6 2.23 -57.39 -56.30
C GLU A 6 0.76 -57.17 -56.67
N SER A 7 0.01 -56.44 -55.85
CA SER A 7 -0.97 -55.43 -56.30
C SER A 7 -1.85 -54.96 -55.14
N ALA A 8 -2.16 -53.68 -55.24
CA ALA A 8 -2.89 -52.83 -54.34
C ALA A 8 -4.33 -53.28 -54.05
N SER A 9 -4.82 -52.86 -52.89
CA SER A 9 -6.25 -52.69 -52.63
C SER A 9 -6.46 -51.28 -52.06
N GLU A 10 -7.12 -50.44 -52.86
CA GLU A 10 -7.70 -49.16 -52.50
C GLU A 10 -9.02 -49.34 -51.70
N ASP A 11 -9.41 -48.25 -51.05
CA ASP A 11 -10.78 -47.85 -50.66
C ASP A 11 -11.46 -48.56 -49.46
N GLU A 12 -12.14 -47.90 -48.51
CA GLU A 12 -12.74 -46.55 -48.47
C GLU A 12 -13.07 -46.15 -47.00
N ASP A 13 -13.14 -44.84 -46.77
CA ASP A 13 -14.00 -44.07 -45.83
C ASP A 13 -13.90 -44.19 -44.29
N ILE A 14 -13.61 -43.04 -43.65
CA ILE A 14 -14.61 -42.20 -42.95
C ILE A 14 -13.93 -40.90 -42.49
N ASP A 15 -14.45 -39.80 -43.02
CA ASP A 15 -14.21 -38.41 -42.61
C ASP A 15 -15.16 -38.08 -41.44
N ASP A 16 -14.67 -37.61 -40.29
CA ASP A 16 -15.34 -36.56 -39.51
C ASP A 16 -14.47 -36.01 -38.37
N ASP A 17 -14.02 -34.78 -38.61
CA ASP A 17 -13.82 -33.65 -37.71
C ASP A 17 -14.01 -33.85 -36.18
N LEU A 18 -12.96 -33.56 -35.39
CA LEU A 18 -13.12 -32.72 -34.19
C LEU A 18 -11.81 -31.99 -33.81
N PRO A 19 -11.84 -30.66 -33.62
CA PRO A 19 -10.68 -29.85 -33.32
C PRO A 19 -10.37 -29.90 -31.82
N SER A 20 -9.17 -30.32 -31.43
CA SER A 20 -8.66 -30.01 -30.09
C SER A 20 -7.82 -28.74 -30.13
N GLY A 21 -8.51 -27.63 -30.41
CA GLY A 21 -8.05 -26.31 -30.05
C GLY A 21 -7.79 -26.27 -28.55
N ARG A 22 -6.52 -26.36 -28.14
CA ARG A 22 -6.08 -25.72 -26.91
C ARG A 22 -6.37 -24.25 -27.11
N SER A 23 -7.46 -23.80 -26.50
CA SER A 23 -7.98 -22.44 -26.43
C SER A 23 -6.92 -21.38 -26.75
N ALA A 24 -6.91 -20.88 -27.98
CA ALA A 24 -6.27 -19.62 -28.36
C ALA A 24 -6.94 -18.39 -27.70
N SER A 25 -7.73 -18.61 -26.65
CA SER A 25 -8.51 -17.64 -25.89
C SER A 25 -7.94 -17.37 -24.49
N GLU A 26 -6.70 -17.77 -24.20
CA GLU A 26 -5.88 -16.95 -23.28
C GLU A 26 -5.48 -15.69 -24.06
N SER A 27 -6.49 -14.86 -24.33
CA SER A 27 -6.38 -13.58 -25.01
C SER A 27 -5.21 -12.81 -24.44
N GLN A 28 -4.18 -12.56 -25.28
CA GLN A 28 -3.10 -11.63 -24.96
C GLN A 28 -3.75 -10.28 -24.61
N GLN A 29 -3.95 -10.02 -23.32
CA GLN A 29 -4.45 -8.73 -22.87
C GLN A 29 -3.43 -7.70 -23.30
N SER A 30 -3.89 -6.63 -23.96
CA SER A 30 -3.06 -5.50 -24.33
C SER A 30 -2.17 -5.09 -23.13
N PRO A 31 -0.84 -4.94 -23.30
CA PRO A 31 0.05 -4.56 -22.21
C PRO A 31 -0.40 -3.29 -21.47
N VAL A 32 -0.99 -2.34 -22.20
CA VAL A 32 -1.57 -1.11 -21.65
C VAL A 32 -2.78 -1.42 -20.77
N LEU A 33 -3.64 -2.34 -21.17
CA LEU A 33 -4.79 -2.77 -20.36
C LEU A 33 -4.34 -3.47 -19.08
N ALA A 34 -3.37 -4.37 -19.18
CA ALA A 34 -2.80 -5.05 -18.02
C ALA A 34 -2.19 -4.04 -17.04
N TRP A 35 -1.44 -3.06 -17.54
CA TRP A 35 -0.89 -1.98 -16.71
C TRP A 35 -1.99 -1.10 -16.09
N THR A 36 -3.04 -0.77 -16.84
CA THR A 36 -4.19 0.01 -16.33
C THR A 36 -4.84 -0.69 -15.14
N LYS A 37 -5.10 -2.00 -15.27
CA LYS A 37 -5.65 -2.82 -14.18
C LYS A 37 -4.71 -2.85 -12.99
N HIS A 38 -3.41 -3.05 -13.22
CA HIS A 38 -2.42 -3.03 -12.16
C HIS A 38 -2.43 -1.71 -11.36
N LEU A 39 -2.53 -0.56 -12.04
CA LEU A 39 -2.63 0.73 -11.34
C LEU A 39 -3.91 0.85 -10.51
N LEU A 40 -5.06 0.42 -11.06
CA LEU A 40 -6.34 0.42 -10.34
C LEU A 40 -6.30 -0.50 -9.11
N ASP A 41 -5.72 -1.69 -9.23
CA ASP A 41 -5.63 -2.66 -8.14
C ASP A 41 -4.66 -2.19 -7.04
N THR A 42 -3.58 -1.49 -7.43
CA THR A 42 -2.53 -1.07 -6.50
C THR A 42 -2.86 0.24 -5.79
N TYR A 43 -3.42 1.22 -6.50
CA TYR A 43 -3.69 2.56 -5.97
C TYR A 43 -5.18 2.83 -5.72
N GLY A 44 -6.07 1.93 -6.14
CA GLY A 44 -7.53 2.05 -5.99
C GLY A 44 -8.19 3.03 -6.97
N MET A 45 -7.47 4.08 -7.34
CA MET A 45 -7.87 5.10 -8.31
C MET A 45 -6.71 5.44 -9.25
N VAL A 46 -7.02 5.96 -10.44
CA VAL A 46 -6.05 6.46 -11.42
C VAL A 46 -6.43 7.87 -11.89
N ASN A 47 -5.46 8.79 -11.86
CA ASN A 47 -5.58 10.13 -12.40
C ASN A 47 -4.30 10.50 -13.18
N ARG A 48 -4.32 11.67 -13.83
CA ARG A 48 -3.20 12.13 -14.66
C ARG A 48 -1.88 12.27 -13.88
N GLU A 49 -1.94 12.75 -12.64
CA GLU A 49 -0.75 12.98 -11.82
C GLU A 49 -0.11 11.67 -11.33
N LEU A 50 -0.91 10.68 -10.93
CA LEU A 50 -0.41 9.34 -10.60
C LEU A 50 0.32 8.75 -11.81
N VAL A 51 -0.34 8.77 -12.97
CA VAL A 51 0.20 8.21 -14.21
C VAL A 51 1.54 8.84 -14.57
N SER A 52 1.69 10.17 -14.47
CA SER A 52 2.95 10.83 -14.80
C SER A 52 4.12 10.43 -13.88
N LYS A 53 3.84 9.95 -12.66
CA LYS A 53 4.86 9.55 -11.68
C LYS A 53 5.21 8.06 -11.71
N VAL A 54 4.25 7.19 -12.03
CA VAL A 54 4.43 5.73 -11.84
C VAL A 54 4.22 4.89 -13.09
N SER A 55 3.69 5.45 -14.19
CA SER A 55 3.42 4.68 -15.40
C SER A 55 4.51 4.87 -16.47
N PRO A 56 4.88 3.80 -17.19
CA PRO A 56 5.70 3.91 -18.40
C PRO A 56 4.87 4.38 -19.62
N TYR A 57 3.54 4.45 -19.52
CA TYR A 57 2.66 4.85 -20.61
C TYR A 57 2.16 6.29 -20.42
N PRO A 58 2.02 7.07 -21.50
CA PRO A 58 1.47 8.42 -21.42
C PRO A 58 -0.03 8.39 -21.04
N TRP A 59 -0.49 9.48 -20.42
CA TRP A 59 -1.87 9.63 -19.97
C TRP A 59 -2.90 9.37 -21.06
N ASP A 60 -2.69 9.88 -22.27
CA ASP A 60 -3.70 9.77 -23.35
C ASP A 60 -3.96 8.31 -23.76
N VAL A 61 -2.91 7.47 -23.71
CA VAL A 61 -2.99 6.04 -24.01
C VAL A 61 -3.77 5.30 -22.93
N LEU A 62 -3.45 5.55 -21.65
CA LEU A 62 -4.20 4.96 -20.53
C LEU A 62 -5.63 5.49 -20.44
N GLN A 63 -5.85 6.77 -20.75
CA GLN A 63 -7.18 7.38 -20.74
C GLN A 63 -8.11 6.74 -21.77
N GLY A 64 -7.60 6.36 -22.96
CA GLY A 64 -8.37 5.61 -23.94
C GLY A 64 -8.88 4.28 -23.37
N VAL A 65 -8.01 3.53 -22.70
CA VAL A 65 -8.38 2.27 -22.04
C VAL A 65 -9.35 2.51 -20.88
N LEU A 66 -9.11 3.52 -20.04
CA LEU A 66 -10.00 3.86 -18.92
C LEU A 66 -11.41 4.25 -19.39
N ARG A 67 -11.54 4.95 -20.53
CA ARG A 67 -12.85 5.25 -21.14
C ARG A 67 -13.55 3.99 -21.63
N GLN A 68 -12.83 3.09 -22.29
CA GLN A 68 -13.41 1.80 -22.70
C GLN A 68 -13.86 0.96 -21.50
N LEU A 69 -13.07 0.94 -20.41
CA LEU A 69 -13.45 0.29 -19.16
C LEU A 69 -14.67 0.96 -18.51
N GLU A 70 -14.83 2.27 -18.64
CA GLU A 70 -15.99 3.02 -18.18
C GLU A 70 -17.25 2.67 -18.99
N ASP A 71 -17.15 2.58 -20.31
CA ASP A 71 -18.25 2.17 -21.19
C ASP A 71 -18.75 0.75 -20.85
N TRP A 72 -17.86 -0.11 -20.35
CA TRP A 72 -18.18 -1.45 -19.86
C TRP A 72 -18.64 -1.49 -18.39
N GLY A 73 -18.67 -0.35 -17.70
CA GLY A 73 -19.06 -0.24 -16.30
C GLY A 73 -18.06 -0.82 -15.30
N LEU A 74 -16.83 -1.15 -15.73
CA LEU A 74 -15.78 -1.70 -14.86
C LEU A 74 -15.09 -0.63 -14.02
N VAL A 75 -15.09 0.61 -14.50
CA VAL A 75 -14.65 1.79 -13.77
C VAL A 75 -15.68 2.91 -13.89
N THR A 76 -15.57 3.93 -13.05
CA THR A 76 -16.36 5.16 -13.14
C THR A 76 -15.42 6.36 -13.03
N ARG A 77 -15.63 7.40 -13.83
CA ARG A 77 -14.92 8.67 -13.66
C ARG A 77 -15.63 9.62 -12.68
N GLY A 78 -14.88 10.42 -11.94
CA GLY A 78 -15.43 11.41 -11.03
C GLY A 78 -14.38 12.10 -10.17
N ALA A 79 -14.86 12.84 -9.16
CA ALA A 79 -14.04 13.39 -8.09
C ALA A 79 -14.36 12.63 -6.80
N PHE A 80 -13.56 11.62 -6.48
CA PHE A 80 -13.80 10.75 -5.31
C PHE A 80 -13.10 11.28 -4.06
N ILE A 81 -11.88 11.79 -4.23
CA ILE A 81 -11.06 12.36 -3.15
C ILE A 81 -11.00 13.87 -3.29
N ARG A 82 -11.35 14.59 -2.22
CA ARG A 82 -11.28 16.06 -2.14
C ARG A 82 -9.82 16.52 -2.14
N GLY A 83 -9.54 17.64 -2.81
CA GLY A 83 -8.17 18.21 -2.90
C GLY A 83 -7.34 17.64 -4.04
N LEU A 84 -7.84 16.62 -4.74
CA LEU A 84 -7.28 16.13 -6.01
C LEU A 84 -8.14 16.66 -7.16
N GLU A 85 -7.70 17.74 -7.81
CA GLU A 85 -8.50 18.48 -8.80
C GLU A 85 -8.61 17.76 -10.15
N ALA A 86 -7.68 16.86 -10.48
CA ALA A 86 -7.71 16.10 -11.71
C ALA A 86 -8.85 15.07 -11.72
N LEU A 87 -9.41 14.80 -12.91
CA LEU A 87 -10.38 13.71 -13.12
C LEU A 87 -9.80 12.37 -12.65
N GLN A 88 -10.57 11.63 -11.86
CA GLN A 88 -10.16 10.35 -11.29
C GLN A 88 -11.00 9.23 -11.92
N PHE A 89 -10.39 8.09 -12.19
CA PHE A 89 -11.07 6.85 -12.54
C PHE A 89 -10.86 5.86 -11.40
N ALA A 90 -11.93 5.19 -10.98
CA ALA A 90 -11.85 4.17 -9.94
C ALA A 90 -12.83 3.04 -10.21
N THR A 91 -12.57 1.87 -9.61
CA THR A 91 -13.54 0.78 -9.65
C THR A 91 -14.78 1.12 -8.80
N PRO A 92 -15.97 0.57 -9.11
CA PRO A 92 -17.15 0.74 -8.27
C PRO A 92 -16.90 0.34 -6.81
N ALA A 93 -16.13 -0.73 -6.59
CA ALA A 93 -15.75 -1.21 -5.26
C ALA A 93 -14.93 -0.16 -4.49
N PHE A 94 -13.95 0.50 -5.13
CA PHE A 94 -13.18 1.57 -4.50
C PHE A 94 -14.06 2.79 -4.21
N ARG A 95 -14.87 3.23 -5.18
CA ARG A 95 -15.82 4.33 -5.01
C ARG A 95 -16.73 4.11 -3.80
N ASP A 96 -17.23 2.90 -3.62
CA ASP A 96 -18.13 2.58 -2.51
C ASP A 96 -17.37 2.37 -1.20
N ALA A 97 -16.08 2.00 -1.27
CA ALA A 97 -15.20 1.95 -0.11
C ALA A 97 -14.88 3.34 0.46
N VAL A 98 -14.54 4.32 -0.38
CA VAL A 98 -14.19 5.68 0.08
C VAL A 98 -15.39 6.47 0.62
N LYS A 99 -16.62 6.04 0.32
CA LYS A 99 -17.85 6.61 0.91
C LYS A 99 -18.11 6.12 2.32
N ARG A 100 -17.55 4.97 2.72
CA ARG A 100 -17.71 4.48 4.09
C ARG A 100 -16.97 5.43 5.02
N PRO A 101 -17.57 5.85 6.15
CA PRO A 101 -16.85 6.62 7.14
C PRO A 101 -15.61 5.82 7.56
N ALA A 102 -14.51 6.52 7.81
CA ALA A 102 -13.35 5.89 8.44
C ALA A 102 -13.85 5.25 9.74
N GLY A 103 -13.67 3.94 9.87
CA GLY A 103 -14.06 3.25 11.10
C GLY A 103 -13.34 3.91 12.26
N SER A 104 -14.01 4.08 13.40
CA SER A 104 -13.31 4.29 14.66
C SER A 104 -12.34 3.12 14.79
N GLY A 105 -11.04 3.40 14.88
CA GLY A 105 -10.05 2.34 15.08
C GLY A 105 -10.52 1.43 16.21
N ASP A 106 -10.26 0.13 16.09
CA ASP A 106 -10.54 -0.88 17.12
C ASP A 106 -9.70 -0.70 18.40
N GLY A 107 -9.27 0.54 18.66
CA GLY A 107 -8.26 0.88 19.64
C GLY A 107 -6.85 0.51 19.19
N GLN A 108 -6.57 0.12 17.94
CA GLN A 108 -5.20 -0.11 17.47
C GLN A 108 -4.68 1.03 16.59
N LEU A 109 -3.37 1.11 16.43
CA LEU A 109 -2.72 2.01 15.47
C LEU A 109 -2.35 1.21 14.22
N ALA A 110 -2.87 1.61 13.08
CA ALA A 110 -2.47 1.03 11.80
C ALA A 110 -1.07 1.52 11.43
N VAL A 111 -0.18 0.58 11.10
CA VAL A 111 1.18 0.87 10.64
C VAL A 111 1.21 0.86 9.12
N LEU A 112 1.44 2.02 8.51
CA LEU A 112 1.58 2.17 7.06
C LEU A 112 3.00 2.61 6.70
N SER A 113 3.65 1.90 5.77
CA SER A 113 4.96 2.34 5.25
C SER A 113 4.80 3.62 4.45
N ALA A 114 5.73 4.57 4.58
CA ALA A 114 5.72 5.80 3.79
C ALA A 114 5.90 5.55 2.29
N ALA A 115 6.50 4.40 1.93
CA ALA A 115 6.68 3.97 0.54
C ALA A 115 5.48 3.15 0.00
N ASP A 116 4.49 2.84 0.85
CA ASP A 116 3.34 2.01 0.46
C ASP A 116 2.45 2.73 -0.58
N PRO A 117 1.92 2.03 -1.59
CA PRO A 117 0.98 2.61 -2.55
C PRO A 117 -0.28 3.22 -1.93
N ALA A 118 -0.73 2.72 -0.77
CA ALA A 118 -1.88 3.27 -0.05
C ALA A 118 -1.58 4.65 0.59
N ASN A 119 -0.31 5.04 0.73
CA ASN A 119 0.04 6.40 1.12
C ASN A 119 -0.08 7.34 -0.09
N PRO A 120 -0.97 8.36 -0.09
CA PRO A 120 -1.06 9.32 -1.19
C PRO A 120 0.00 10.43 -1.12
N PHE A 121 0.58 10.67 0.05
CA PHE A 121 1.46 11.82 0.28
C PHE A 121 2.81 11.69 -0.42
N GLY A 122 3.28 12.80 -1.00
CA GLY A 122 4.46 12.83 -1.87
C GLY A 122 4.28 12.08 -3.19
N LEU A 123 3.04 11.70 -3.54
CA LEU A 123 2.71 11.03 -4.79
C LEU A 123 1.55 11.72 -5.53
N ILE A 124 0.39 11.84 -4.93
CA ILE A 124 -0.74 12.61 -5.51
C ILE A 124 -1.27 13.66 -4.55
N ALA A 125 -0.85 13.62 -3.29
CA ALA A 125 -1.12 14.64 -2.29
C ALA A 125 0.20 15.24 -1.78
N GLU A 126 0.18 16.54 -1.47
CA GLU A 126 1.31 17.20 -0.81
C GLU A 126 1.46 16.72 0.63
N TRP A 127 2.69 16.59 1.11
CA TRP A 127 2.93 16.33 2.52
C TRP A 127 2.33 17.47 3.37
N PRO A 128 1.76 17.17 4.54
CA PRO A 128 1.32 18.22 5.44
C PRO A 128 2.52 19.08 5.85
N SER A 129 2.26 20.36 6.12
CA SER A 129 3.29 21.25 6.65
C SER A 129 3.82 20.70 7.98
N GLY A 130 5.06 20.20 7.95
CA GLY A 130 5.70 19.60 9.10
C GLY A 130 6.00 20.65 10.16
N GLY A 131 5.26 20.65 11.26
CA GLY A 131 5.73 21.25 12.51
C GLY A 131 6.93 20.46 13.06
N GLN A 132 7.69 21.06 13.99
CA GLN A 132 8.71 20.35 14.79
C GLN A 132 9.93 19.80 14.02
N GLY A 133 10.26 20.35 12.84
CA GLY A 133 11.46 19.95 12.08
C GLY A 133 11.33 18.57 11.42
N ILE A 134 10.10 18.10 11.20
CA ILE A 134 9.83 16.83 10.52
C ILE A 134 10.16 16.94 9.04
N SER A 135 10.86 15.95 8.50
CA SER A 135 11.14 15.83 7.06
C SER A 135 10.41 14.61 6.50
N PHE A 136 9.19 14.82 6.04
CA PHE A 136 8.41 13.74 5.43
C PHE A 136 9.01 13.29 4.10
N ALA A 137 9.11 11.97 3.91
CA ALA A 137 9.64 11.39 2.69
C ALA A 137 9.13 9.96 2.48
N ARG A 138 8.89 9.60 1.21
CA ARG A 138 8.51 8.23 0.78
C ARG A 138 9.72 7.30 0.80
N LYS A 139 10.26 7.02 1.98
CA LYS A 139 11.44 6.18 2.18
C LYS A 139 11.06 4.88 2.89
N PRO A 140 11.56 3.71 2.42
CA PRO A 140 11.49 2.47 3.20
C PRO A 140 12.05 2.68 4.61
N GLY A 141 11.33 2.16 5.60
CA GLY A 141 11.66 2.35 7.01
C GLY A 141 11.12 3.63 7.65
N ASN A 142 10.40 4.47 6.89
CA ASN A 142 9.54 5.48 7.47
C ASN A 142 8.09 4.97 7.51
N PHE A 143 7.33 5.33 8.55
CA PHE A 143 5.97 4.84 8.77
C PHE A 143 5.04 5.94 9.28
N LEU A 144 3.79 5.89 8.80
CA LEU A 144 2.65 6.61 9.34
C LEU A 144 1.93 5.69 10.32
N LEU A 145 1.68 6.16 11.55
CA LEU A 145 0.82 5.47 12.50
C LEU A 145 -0.53 6.19 12.55
N LEU A 146 -1.56 5.48 12.12
CA LEU A 146 -2.90 6.01 11.92
C LEU A 146 -3.86 5.47 12.99
N ASP A 147 -4.69 6.34 13.55
CA ASP A 147 -5.84 6.00 14.39
C ASP A 147 -7.12 6.36 13.63
N GLY A 148 -7.68 5.37 12.92
CA GLY A 148 -8.72 5.63 11.93
C GLY A 148 -8.23 6.61 10.87
N GLU A 149 -8.89 7.76 10.74
CA GLU A 149 -8.53 8.84 9.82
C GLU A 149 -7.41 9.77 10.35
N LYS A 150 -7.03 9.66 11.62
CA LYS A 150 -6.06 10.55 12.24
C LYS A 150 -4.65 10.03 12.06
N TRP A 151 -3.77 10.87 11.53
CA TRP A 151 -2.34 10.58 11.52
C TRP A 151 -1.70 11.04 12.83
N ARG A 152 -1.47 10.08 13.72
CA ARG A 152 -1.02 10.33 15.10
C ARG A 152 0.48 10.48 15.22
N TYR A 153 1.22 9.57 14.59
CA TYR A 153 2.69 9.53 14.69
C TYR A 153 3.37 9.36 13.35
N TRP A 154 4.52 10.00 13.23
CA TRP A 154 5.48 9.77 12.16
C TRP A 154 6.71 9.08 12.73
N VAL A 155 7.12 7.98 12.10
CA VAL A 155 8.24 7.16 12.53
C VAL A 155 9.27 7.13 11.42
N GLU A 156 10.52 7.45 11.74
CA GLU A 156 11.60 7.48 10.75
C GLU A 156 12.68 6.44 11.04
N ASN A 157 13.31 5.96 9.96
CA ASN A 157 14.47 5.08 10.00
C ASN A 157 14.28 3.87 10.95
N ASN A 158 13.18 3.14 10.76
CA ASN A 158 12.81 1.95 11.52
C ASN A 158 12.64 2.21 13.04
N GLY A 159 12.17 3.41 13.41
CA GLY A 159 11.91 3.75 14.81
C GLY A 159 12.98 4.57 15.49
N LYS A 160 14.06 4.93 14.78
CA LYS A 160 15.15 5.73 15.33
C LYS A 160 14.69 7.11 15.78
N ARG A 161 13.75 7.72 15.05
CA ARG A 161 13.12 8.99 15.43
C ARG A 161 11.61 8.82 15.35
N VAL A 162 10.90 9.33 16.36
CA VAL A 162 9.44 9.30 16.42
C VAL A 162 8.93 10.72 16.68
N TYR A 163 7.87 11.08 15.98
CA TYR A 163 7.22 12.37 16.11
C TYR A 163 5.73 12.21 16.39
N SER A 164 5.22 12.96 17.35
CA SER A 164 3.78 13.15 17.59
C SER A 164 3.31 14.32 16.74
N LEU A 165 2.32 14.09 15.88
CA LEU A 165 1.80 15.13 14.99
C LEU A 165 0.73 16.00 15.66
N GLU A 166 -0.08 15.38 16.53
CA GLU A 166 -1.10 16.08 17.31
C GLU A 166 -0.61 16.31 18.75
N ALA A 167 -1.05 17.40 19.38
CA ALA A 167 -0.59 17.79 20.71
C ALA A 167 -0.94 16.75 21.80
N ASP A 168 -2.12 16.14 21.68
CA ASP A 168 -2.61 15.09 22.57
C ASP A 168 -1.94 13.73 22.32
N ALA A 169 -1.47 13.46 21.10
CA ALA A 169 -0.70 12.24 20.79
C ALA A 169 0.63 12.17 21.56
N GLY A 170 1.14 13.30 22.03
CA GLY A 170 2.32 13.36 22.90
C GLY A 170 2.04 12.92 24.35
N ASP A 171 0.78 12.94 24.80
CA ASP A 171 0.40 12.54 26.15
C ASP A 171 0.12 11.04 26.24
N LEU A 172 1.19 10.27 26.35
CA LEU A 172 1.10 8.81 26.50
C LEU A 172 0.53 8.37 27.85
N LYS A 173 0.16 9.28 28.76
CA LYS A 173 -0.57 8.94 30.00
C LYS A 173 -2.08 8.79 29.76
N ALA A 174 -2.59 9.24 28.61
CA ALA A 174 -3.94 8.89 28.17
C ALA A 174 -4.08 7.36 28.17
N ARG A 175 -5.17 6.86 28.77
CA ARG A 175 -5.31 5.42 29.04
C ARG A 175 -5.14 4.60 27.76
N GLY A 176 -4.13 3.72 27.76
CA GLY A 176 -3.86 2.76 26.69
C GLY A 176 -3.00 3.28 25.53
N GLU A 177 -2.71 4.58 25.41
CA GLU A 177 -1.97 5.10 24.23
C GLU A 177 -0.54 4.52 24.16
N ALA A 178 0.14 4.38 25.30
CA ALA A 178 1.46 3.74 25.37
C ALA A 178 1.43 2.27 24.91
N ASP A 179 0.40 1.50 25.29
CA ASP A 179 0.22 0.11 24.87
C ASP A 179 -0.04 0.00 23.36
N ARG A 180 -0.92 0.87 22.83
CA ARG A 180 -1.22 0.96 21.39
C ARG A 180 0.04 1.24 20.57
N LEU A 181 0.82 2.22 21.03
CA LEU A 181 2.07 2.59 20.38
C LEU A 181 3.11 1.47 20.47
N GLN A 182 3.19 0.77 21.61
CA GLN A 182 4.04 -0.40 21.74
C GLN A 182 3.63 -1.51 20.76
N ALA A 183 2.33 -1.79 20.61
CA ALA A 183 1.83 -2.77 19.64
C ALA A 183 2.16 -2.39 18.19
N ALA A 184 2.07 -1.10 17.85
CA ALA A 184 2.49 -0.59 16.55
C ALA A 184 4.01 -0.80 16.32
N PHE A 185 4.84 -0.51 17.32
CA PHE A 185 6.29 -0.78 17.24
C PHE A 185 6.59 -2.27 17.09
N GLN A 186 5.88 -3.16 17.80
CA GLN A 186 6.01 -4.61 17.61
C GLN A 186 5.65 -5.02 16.17
N THR A 187 4.63 -4.40 15.58
CA THR A 187 4.27 -4.61 14.17
C THR A 187 5.39 -4.17 13.22
N ILE A 188 6.03 -3.02 13.47
CA ILE A 188 7.20 -2.57 12.71
C ILE A 188 8.35 -3.58 12.83
N ILE A 189 8.70 -4.00 14.06
CA ILE A 189 9.78 -4.96 14.31
C ILE A 189 9.54 -6.26 13.52
N ARG A 190 8.34 -6.81 13.57
CA ARG A 190 7.97 -8.04 12.83
C ARG A 190 8.03 -7.86 11.32
N ARG A 191 7.37 -6.82 10.77
CA ARG A 191 7.30 -6.57 9.32
C ARG A 191 8.68 -6.29 8.72
N GLN A 192 9.54 -5.58 9.46
CA GLN A 192 10.91 -5.26 9.04
C GLN A 192 11.93 -6.35 9.42
N LYS A 193 11.48 -7.47 10.01
CA LYS A 193 12.33 -8.59 10.47
C LYS A 193 13.49 -8.15 11.37
N LEU A 194 13.21 -7.17 12.25
CA LEU A 194 14.17 -6.65 13.21
C LEU A 194 14.14 -7.51 14.48
N VAL A 195 15.27 -7.57 15.19
CA VAL A 195 15.33 -8.16 16.54
C VAL A 195 14.86 -7.15 17.60
N LYS A 196 15.06 -5.86 17.32
CA LYS A 196 14.70 -4.75 18.20
C LYS A 196 14.46 -3.47 17.41
N LEU A 197 13.72 -2.55 18.02
CA LEU A 197 13.61 -1.15 17.61
C LEU A 197 14.39 -0.29 18.61
N LYS A 198 15.35 0.49 18.13
CA LYS A 198 16.10 1.47 18.93
C LYS A 198 15.61 2.86 18.58
N MET A 199 15.12 3.59 19.58
CA MET A 199 14.63 4.96 19.46
C MET A 199 15.61 5.92 20.10
N ASP A 200 16.19 6.80 19.29
CA ASP A 200 17.14 7.81 19.74
C ASP A 200 16.42 9.13 20.07
N GLU A 201 15.41 9.50 19.29
CA GLU A 201 14.72 10.78 19.42
C GLU A 201 13.20 10.64 19.46
N TRP A 202 12.58 11.49 20.29
CA TRP A 202 11.15 11.77 20.31
C TRP A 202 10.93 13.28 20.19
N ASN A 203 10.24 13.72 19.14
CA ASN A 203 10.04 15.15 18.82
C ASN A 203 11.35 15.96 18.85
N GLY A 204 12.42 15.40 18.28
CA GLY A 204 13.76 16.02 18.21
C GLY A 204 14.53 16.08 19.53
N LYS A 205 14.04 15.47 20.62
CA LYS A 205 14.74 15.37 21.92
C LYS A 205 15.14 13.92 22.19
N ALA A 206 16.21 13.73 22.96
CA ALA A 206 16.65 12.39 23.36
C ALA A 206 15.51 11.59 24.00
N ALA A 207 15.16 10.44 23.40
CA ALA A 207 13.95 9.70 23.74
C ALA A 207 13.90 9.32 25.23
N ALA A 208 15.03 8.94 25.83
CA ALA A 208 15.09 8.57 27.25
C ALA A 208 14.91 9.74 28.24
N GLU A 209 14.88 10.99 27.76
CA GLU A 209 14.73 12.21 28.56
C GLU A 209 13.33 12.83 28.42
N THR A 210 12.46 12.27 27.57
CA THR A 210 11.11 12.79 27.35
C THR A 210 10.08 12.15 28.28
N GLU A 211 8.91 12.77 28.40
CA GLU A 211 7.76 12.19 29.09
C GLU A 211 7.24 10.93 28.38
N ALA A 212 7.15 10.97 27.05
CA ALA A 212 6.82 9.81 26.24
C ALA A 212 7.78 8.64 26.48
N GLY A 213 9.08 8.90 26.59
CA GLY A 213 10.06 7.86 26.88
C GLY A 213 9.88 7.23 28.26
N ARG A 214 9.58 8.03 29.29
CA ARG A 214 9.25 7.52 30.64
C ARG A 214 8.00 6.64 30.62
N ALA A 215 6.99 7.03 29.85
CA ALA A 215 5.78 6.22 29.66
C ALA A 215 6.11 4.89 28.96
N LEU A 216 6.88 4.90 27.86
CA LEU A 216 7.28 3.69 27.15
C LEU A 216 8.13 2.74 28.00
N ILE A 217 9.02 3.27 28.85
CA ILE A 217 9.78 2.45 29.80
C ILE A 217 8.86 1.69 30.76
N SER A 218 7.83 2.38 31.28
CA SER A 218 6.83 1.76 32.17
C SER A 218 6.02 0.65 31.49
N HIS A 219 6.05 0.57 30.15
CA HIS A 219 5.39 -0.45 29.34
C HIS A 219 6.38 -1.45 28.72
N GLY A 220 7.65 -1.48 29.18
CA GLY A 220 8.63 -2.51 28.82
C GLY A 220 9.64 -2.11 27.75
N ALA A 221 9.79 -0.82 27.45
CA ALA A 221 11.00 -0.33 26.76
C ALA A 221 12.17 -0.26 27.75
N GLU A 222 13.38 -0.60 27.29
CA GLU A 222 14.60 -0.51 28.08
C GLU A 222 15.34 0.79 27.78
N LYS A 223 15.78 1.49 28.83
CA LYS A 223 16.64 2.66 28.66
C LYS A 223 18.08 2.21 28.38
N GLN A 224 18.66 2.70 27.28
CA GLN A 224 20.07 2.50 26.94
C GLN A 224 20.72 3.85 26.68
N MET A 225 21.47 4.38 27.68
CA MET A 225 21.98 5.76 27.68
C MET A 225 20.87 6.80 27.46
N ARG A 226 20.89 7.50 26.31
CA ARG A 226 19.93 8.53 25.91
C ARG A 226 18.84 7.99 24.96
N SER A 227 18.91 6.70 24.62
CA SER A 227 17.99 6.00 23.73
C SER A 227 17.07 5.05 24.50
N LEU A 228 16.01 4.61 23.82
CA LEU A 228 15.13 3.52 24.25
C LEU A 228 15.30 2.33 23.32
N VAL A 229 15.15 1.13 23.86
CA VAL A 229 15.19 -0.13 23.12
C VAL A 229 13.91 -0.91 23.38
N LEU A 230 13.24 -1.33 22.32
CA LEU A 230 12.10 -2.22 22.37
C LEU A 230 12.47 -3.52 21.66
N TRP A 231 12.49 -4.62 22.41
CA TRP A 231 12.75 -5.95 21.87
C TRP A 231 11.49 -6.55 21.25
N LEU A 232 11.66 -7.44 20.28
CA LEU A 232 10.55 -8.26 19.79
C LEU A 232 9.98 -9.07 20.96
N LYS A 233 8.71 -8.85 21.28
CA LYS A 233 7.98 -9.70 22.23
C LYS A 233 7.69 -11.04 21.53
N THR A 234 8.14 -12.12 22.15
CA THR A 234 7.85 -13.50 21.76
C THR A 234 6.37 -13.78 21.86
#